data_AF-A0AAU2SSL9-F1
#
_entry.id   AF-A0AAU2SSL9-F1
#
_cell.length_a   1.000
_cell.length_b   1.000
_cell.length_c   1.000
_cell.angle_alpha   90.00
_cell.angle_beta   90.00
_cell.angle_gamma   90.00
#
_symmetry.space_group_name_H-M   'P 1'
#
loop_
_entity.id
_entity.type
_entity.pdbx_description
1 polymer ?
#
loop_
_entity_poly.entity_id
_entity_poly.type
_entity_poly.pdbx_seq_one_letter_code
_entity_poly.pdbx_strand_id
1 'polypeptide(L)'
;MSEHSAEAAYAGLQGRVPGLGPSFYTKFLYFAGKSVPSVTDPQPLILDRVLAQRLRSLAQAVGRETGHDPDGSIASWAWRDRNWSPHRYAVYLSFMQAAADQTAAMGTWPSDASPDLLEYALFSASWT
;
A
#
# COMPACT_ATOMS: atom_id res chain seq x y z
N MET A 1 8.37 18.72 -1.96
CA MET A 1 7.10 18.12 -1.51
C MET A 1 6.02 18.62 -2.45
N SER A 2 5.51 17.77 -3.34
CA SER A 2 4.44 18.19 -4.25
C SER A 2 3.13 18.22 -3.47
N GLU A 3 2.43 19.35 -3.48
CA GLU A 3 1.14 19.57 -2.79
C GLU A 3 0.02 18.62 -3.27
N HIS A 4 0.29 17.83 -4.32
CA HIS A 4 -0.63 16.92 -4.99
C HIS A 4 -0.28 15.43 -4.82
N SER A 5 0.53 15.06 -3.82
CA SER A 5 0.84 13.65 -3.56
C SER A 5 -0.35 12.91 -2.92
N ALA A 6 -0.44 11.60 -3.15
CA ALA A 6 -1.43 10.74 -2.50
C ALA A 6 -1.32 10.78 -0.95
N GLU A 7 -0.11 10.98 -0.41
CA GLU A 7 0.12 11.21 1.02
C GLU A 7 -0.54 12.50 1.51
N ALA A 8 -0.31 13.62 0.81
CA ALA A 8 -0.88 14.92 1.18
C ALA A 8 -2.42 14.89 1.09
N ALA A 9 -2.96 14.28 0.06
CA ALA A 9 -4.40 14.09 -0.09
C ALA A 9 -5.00 13.23 1.04
N TYR A 10 -4.32 12.14 1.41
CA TYR A 10 -4.73 11.30 2.55
C TYR A 10 -4.68 12.06 3.87
N ALA A 11 -3.61 12.83 4.12
CA ALA A 11 -3.50 13.69 5.30
C ALA A 11 -4.65 14.71 5.39
N GLY A 12 -5.05 15.29 4.25
CA GLY A 12 -6.16 16.24 4.17
C GLY A 12 -7.53 15.62 4.50
N LEU A 13 -7.74 14.35 4.14
CA LEU A 13 -9.00 13.62 4.34
C LEU A 13 -9.12 12.91 5.70
N GLN A 14 -8.00 12.55 6.31
CA GLN A 14 -8.00 11.73 7.51
C GLN A 14 -8.82 12.36 8.64
N GLY A 15 -9.88 11.65 9.07
CA GLY A 15 -10.75 12.09 10.17
C GLY A 15 -11.75 13.18 9.80
N ARG A 16 -11.88 13.55 8.52
CA ARG A 16 -12.83 14.59 8.07
C ARG A 16 -14.30 14.18 8.17
N VAL A 17 -14.58 12.88 8.04
CA VAL A 17 -15.95 12.34 8.12
C VAL A 17 -16.07 11.44 9.36
N PRO A 18 -16.93 11.80 10.34
CA PRO A 18 -17.18 10.97 11.51
C PRO A 18 -17.65 9.56 11.12
N GLY A 19 -17.10 8.55 11.80
CA GLY A 19 -17.44 7.14 11.55
C GLY A 19 -16.74 6.49 10.36
N LEU A 20 -16.05 7.25 9.50
CA LEU A 20 -15.27 6.70 8.39
C LEU A 20 -13.78 6.61 8.75
N GLY A 21 -13.23 5.42 8.51
CA GLY A 21 -11.86 5.08 8.86
C GLY A 21 -10.86 5.18 7.71
N PRO A 22 -9.57 4.98 8.00
CA PRO A 22 -8.47 4.97 7.04
C PRO A 22 -8.73 4.22 5.72
N SER A 23 -9.29 3.02 5.77
CA SER A 23 -9.56 2.21 4.57
C SER A 23 -10.58 2.85 3.63
N PHE A 24 -11.52 3.64 4.17
CA PHE A 24 -12.46 4.38 3.33
C PHE A 24 -11.73 5.47 2.55
N TYR A 25 -10.86 6.23 3.22
CA TYR A 25 -10.14 7.34 2.58
C TYR A 25 -9.17 6.86 1.49
N THR A 26 -8.49 5.72 1.68
CA THR A 26 -7.62 5.16 0.62
C THR A 26 -8.44 4.70 -0.60
N LYS A 27 -9.61 4.08 -0.40
CA LYS A 27 -10.55 3.73 -1.49
C LYS A 27 -11.08 4.96 -2.21
N PHE A 28 -11.49 5.98 -1.45
CA PHE A 28 -11.93 7.24 -2.03
C PHE A 28 -10.83 7.86 -2.90
N LEU A 29 -9.59 7.92 -2.39
CA LEU A 29 -8.44 8.45 -3.13
C LEU A 29 -8.11 7.63 -4.36
N TYR A 30 -8.20 6.31 -4.29
CA TYR A 30 -8.01 5.42 -5.43
C TYR A 30 -8.95 5.80 -6.58
N PHE A 31 -10.27 5.85 -6.34
CA PHE A 31 -11.25 6.17 -7.38
C PHE A 31 -11.17 7.64 -7.83
N ALA A 32 -10.95 8.57 -6.90
CA ALA A 32 -10.76 9.99 -7.23
C ALA A 32 -9.51 10.19 -8.10
N GLY A 33 -8.41 9.50 -7.79
CA GLY A 33 -7.16 9.55 -8.53
C GLY A 33 -7.29 9.02 -9.96
N LYS A 34 -8.06 7.94 -10.18
CA LYS A 34 -8.35 7.43 -11.54
C LYS A 34 -9.18 8.40 -12.39
N SER A 35 -9.86 9.36 -11.76
CA SER A 35 -10.70 10.34 -12.45
C SER A 35 -9.96 11.65 -12.78
N VAL A 36 -8.71 11.82 -12.31
CA VAL A 36 -7.92 13.05 -12.49
C VAL A 36 -6.74 12.77 -13.45
N PRO A 37 -6.63 13.47 -14.59
CA PRO A 37 -5.61 13.21 -15.61
C PRO A 37 -4.13 13.46 -15.22
N SER A 38 -3.85 13.97 -14.01
CA SER A 38 -2.53 14.52 -13.66
C SER A 38 -2.18 14.34 -12.17
N VAL A 39 -2.31 13.12 -11.66
CA VAL A 39 -1.78 12.81 -10.33
C VAL A 39 -0.27 12.57 -10.43
N THR A 40 0.51 13.20 -9.54
CA THR A 40 1.97 12.94 -9.47
C THR A 40 2.17 11.56 -8.86
N ASP A 41 3.07 10.75 -9.44
CA ASP A 41 3.40 9.45 -8.89
C ASP A 41 3.92 9.52 -7.44
N PRO A 42 3.65 8.48 -6.61
CA PRO A 42 2.90 7.26 -6.94
C PRO A 42 1.38 7.48 -6.94
N GLN A 43 0.67 6.80 -7.85
CA GLN A 43 -0.79 6.78 -7.87
C GLN A 43 -1.36 6.25 -6.54
N PRO A 44 -2.51 6.78 -6.07
CA PRO A 44 -3.20 6.23 -4.91
C PRO A 44 -3.57 4.77 -5.13
N LEU A 45 -3.32 3.96 -4.10
CA LEU A 45 -3.66 2.54 -4.02
C LEU A 45 -4.54 2.30 -2.78
N ILE A 46 -5.29 1.20 -2.76
CA ILE A 46 -6.14 0.85 -1.63
C ILE A 46 -5.30 0.18 -0.55
N LEU A 47 -5.12 0.85 0.60
CA LEU A 47 -4.71 0.16 1.82
C LEU A 47 -5.93 -0.13 2.69
N ASP A 48 -6.24 -1.41 2.88
CA ASP A 48 -7.26 -1.86 3.81
C ASP A 48 -6.75 -2.96 4.75
N ARG A 49 -7.66 -3.48 5.58
CA ARG A 49 -7.31 -4.48 6.60
C ARG A 49 -6.75 -5.75 5.98
N VAL A 50 -7.30 -6.19 4.84
CA VAL A 50 -6.87 -7.45 4.19
C VAL A 50 -5.45 -7.27 3.69
N LEU A 51 -5.17 -6.19 2.96
CA LEU A 51 -3.83 -5.91 2.45
C LEU A 51 -2.81 -5.69 3.57
N ALA A 52 -3.17 -4.95 4.62
CA ALA A 52 -2.29 -4.78 5.78
C ALA A 52 -1.94 -6.12 6.44
N GLN A 53 -2.89 -7.05 6.54
CA GLN A 53 -2.63 -8.39 7.08
C GLN A 53 -1.73 -9.21 6.16
N ARG A 54 -1.93 -9.14 4.83
CA ARG A 54 -1.09 -9.83 3.85
C ARG A 54 0.36 -9.33 3.89
N LEU A 55 0.55 -8.01 3.88
CA LEU A 55 1.87 -7.39 4.01
C LEU A 55 2.54 -7.73 5.34
N ARG A 56 1.77 -7.80 6.43
CA ARG A 56 2.29 -8.28 7.72
C ARG A 56 2.81 -9.69 7.62
N SER A 57 2.03 -10.63 7.08
CA SER A 57 2.44 -12.03 6.96
C SER A 57 3.70 -12.20 6.10
N LEU A 58 3.78 -11.49 4.97
CA LEU A 58 4.98 -11.50 4.12
C LEU A 58 6.19 -10.93 4.85
N ALA A 59 6.05 -9.77 5.48
CA ALA A 59 7.14 -9.13 6.22
C ALA A 59 7.60 -9.97 7.42
N GLN A 60 6.70 -10.67 8.09
CA GLN A 60 7.03 -11.61 9.18
C GLN A 60 7.81 -12.82 8.67
N ALA A 61 7.43 -13.39 7.51
CA ALA A 61 8.16 -14.51 6.92
C ALA A 61 9.60 -14.09 6.56
N VAL A 62 9.75 -13.01 5.78
CA VAL A 62 11.05 -12.46 5.39
C VAL A 62 11.88 -12.03 6.60
N GLY A 63 11.26 -11.40 7.58
CA GLY A 63 11.92 -10.95 8.80
C GLY A 63 12.50 -12.08 9.64
N ARG A 64 11.82 -13.23 9.69
CA ARG A 64 12.30 -14.45 10.34
C ARG A 64 13.42 -15.12 9.56
N GLU A 65 13.27 -15.24 8.24
CA GLU A 65 14.25 -15.88 7.36
C GLU A 65 15.58 -15.12 7.35
N THR A 66 15.52 -13.79 7.34
CA THR A 66 16.71 -12.91 7.33
C THR A 66 17.29 -12.63 8.72
N GLY A 67 16.52 -12.91 9.78
CA GLY A 67 16.89 -12.56 11.16
C GLY A 67 16.74 -11.07 11.52
N HIS A 68 16.17 -10.24 10.63
CA HIS A 68 16.00 -8.80 10.86
C HIS A 68 14.77 -8.44 11.71
N ASP A 69 13.73 -9.29 11.73
CA ASP A 69 12.53 -9.14 12.56
C ASP A 69 12.07 -10.53 13.06
N PRO A 70 12.89 -11.21 13.88
CA PRO A 70 12.69 -12.62 14.21
C PRO A 70 11.40 -12.86 15.02
N ASP A 71 10.93 -11.87 15.77
CA ASP A 71 9.67 -11.94 16.53
C ASP A 71 8.47 -11.36 15.78
N GLY A 72 8.68 -10.72 14.62
CA GLY A 72 7.62 -10.13 13.80
C GLY A 72 7.03 -8.86 14.39
N SER A 73 7.69 -8.24 15.37
CA SER A 73 7.20 -7.06 16.06
C SER A 73 7.23 -5.83 15.14
N ILE A 74 8.26 -5.68 14.30
CA ILE A 74 8.37 -4.58 13.35
C ILE A 74 7.30 -4.70 12.27
N ALA A 75 7.11 -5.90 11.71
CA ALA A 75 6.06 -6.17 10.73
C ALA A 75 4.65 -5.91 11.31
N SER A 76 4.40 -6.35 12.54
CA SER A 76 3.13 -6.11 13.23
C SER A 76 2.89 -4.63 13.49
N TRP A 77 3.94 -3.92 13.90
CA TRP A 77 3.87 -2.48 14.11
C TRP A 77 3.64 -1.75 12.80
N ALA A 78 4.40 -2.02 11.74
CA ALA A 78 4.33 -1.33 10.45
C ALA A 78 2.97 -1.53 9.78
N TRP A 79 2.53 -2.79 9.71
CA TRP A 79 1.36 -3.22 8.95
C TRP A 79 0.14 -3.50 9.81
N ARG A 80 -0.10 -2.71 10.86
CA ARG A 80 -1.27 -2.84 11.76
C ARG A 80 -2.61 -2.83 11.01
N ASP A 81 -3.65 -3.43 11.58
CA ASP A 81 -4.97 -3.61 10.93
C ASP A 81 -5.77 -2.30 10.70
N ARG A 82 -5.34 -1.18 11.29
CA ARG A 82 -6.10 0.10 11.33
C ARG A 82 -5.23 1.31 11.59
N ASN A 83 -5.80 2.50 11.48
CA ASN A 83 -5.18 3.78 11.89
C ASN A 83 -3.86 4.10 11.16
N TRP A 84 -3.72 3.80 9.86
CA TRP A 84 -2.50 4.16 9.12
C TRP A 84 -2.32 5.68 9.09
N SER A 85 -1.14 6.15 9.49
CA SER A 85 -0.77 7.56 9.34
C SER A 85 -0.50 7.88 7.87
N PRO A 86 -0.49 9.16 7.47
CA PRO A 86 -0.13 9.55 6.11
C PRO A 86 1.23 8.99 5.70
N HIS A 87 2.22 9.08 6.59
CA HIS A 87 3.54 8.48 6.38
C HIS A 87 3.50 6.97 6.10
N ARG A 88 2.69 6.20 6.84
CA ARG A 88 2.56 4.75 6.60
C ARG A 88 1.87 4.43 5.28
N TYR A 89 0.89 5.25 4.92
CA TYR A 89 0.27 5.15 3.61
C TYR A 89 1.28 5.45 2.51
N ALA A 90 2.14 6.47 2.65
CA ALA A 90 3.22 6.75 1.72
C ALA A 90 4.22 5.58 1.60
N VAL A 91 4.62 4.97 2.73
CA VAL A 91 5.48 3.77 2.75
C VAL A 91 4.82 2.61 2.00
N TYR A 92 3.52 2.40 2.17
CA TYR A 92 2.76 1.41 1.41
C TYR A 92 2.85 1.67 -0.10
N LEU A 93 2.57 2.89 -0.56
CA LEU A 93 2.62 3.23 -1.98
C LEU A 93 4.01 3.03 -2.57
N SER A 94 5.05 3.51 -1.88
CA SER A 94 6.43 3.34 -2.33
C SER A 94 6.86 1.87 -2.37
N PHE A 95 6.42 1.06 -1.40
CA PHE A 95 6.69 -0.38 -1.40
C PHE A 95 6.02 -1.06 -2.60
N MET A 96 4.74 -0.78 -2.86
CA MET A 96 4.00 -1.37 -3.98
C MET A 96 4.61 -0.98 -5.33
N GLN A 97 5.04 0.27 -5.48
CA GLN A 97 5.75 0.72 -6.68
C GLN A 97 7.06 -0.04 -6.86
N ALA A 98 7.92 -0.06 -5.84
CA ALA A 98 9.21 -0.75 -5.93
C ALA A 98 9.07 -2.27 -6.16
N ALA A 99 8.06 -2.90 -5.55
CA ALA A 99 7.79 -4.32 -5.75
C ALA A 99 7.26 -4.61 -7.16
N ALA A 100 6.41 -3.75 -7.73
CA ALA A 100 5.96 -3.86 -9.12
C ALA A 100 7.15 -3.71 -10.08
N ASP A 101 8.00 -2.70 -9.88
CA ASP A 101 9.19 -2.48 -10.71
C ASP A 101 10.15 -3.67 -10.64
N GLN A 102 10.40 -4.22 -9.45
CA GLN A 102 11.29 -5.36 -9.24
C GLN A 102 10.74 -6.64 -9.90
N THR A 103 9.44 -6.90 -9.79
CA THR A 103 8.82 -8.10 -10.38
C THR A 103 8.72 -8.02 -11.90
N ALA A 104 8.47 -6.84 -12.45
CA ALA A 104 8.55 -6.58 -13.89
C ALA A 104 9.98 -6.80 -14.42
N ALA A 105 11.01 -6.35 -13.69
CA ALA A 105 12.41 -6.55 -14.06
C ALA A 105 12.83 -8.04 -14.04
N MET A 106 12.21 -8.86 -13.20
CA MET A 106 12.46 -10.31 -13.14
C MET A 106 11.75 -11.11 -14.24
N GLY A 107 10.87 -10.49 -15.02
CA GLY A 107 10.10 -11.16 -16.08
C GLY A 107 9.02 -12.12 -15.58
N THR A 108 8.78 -12.17 -14.27
CA THR A 108 7.72 -12.96 -13.62
C THR A 108 6.38 -12.25 -13.57
N TRP A 109 6.36 -10.97 -13.97
CA TRP A 109 5.21 -10.09 -13.99
C TRP A 109 5.13 -9.41 -15.38
N PRO A 110 3.93 -9.06 -15.89
CA PRO A 110 3.82 -8.36 -17.17
C PRO A 110 4.62 -7.05 -17.17
N SER A 111 5.29 -6.72 -18.27
CA SER A 111 6.18 -5.55 -18.35
C SER A 111 5.45 -4.21 -18.23
N ASP A 112 4.13 -4.20 -18.45
CA ASP A 112 3.22 -3.08 -18.28
C ASP A 112 2.44 -3.14 -16.96
N ALA A 113 2.75 -4.10 -16.09
CA ALA A 113 1.93 -4.33 -14.94
C ALA A 113 2.13 -3.26 -13.88
N SER A 114 1.02 -2.57 -13.60
CA SER A 114 0.98 -1.47 -12.67
C SER A 114 0.97 -1.96 -11.21
N PRO A 115 1.29 -1.08 -10.24
CA PRO A 115 1.08 -1.35 -8.82
C PRO A 115 -0.35 -1.80 -8.47
N ASP A 116 -1.37 -1.39 -9.24
CA ASP A 116 -2.75 -1.88 -9.09
C ASP A 116 -2.87 -3.39 -9.28
N LEU A 117 -2.14 -3.98 -10.24
CA LEU A 117 -2.18 -5.42 -10.47
C LEU A 117 -1.53 -6.18 -9.32
N LEU A 118 -0.42 -5.65 -8.78
CA LEU A 118 0.21 -6.22 -7.60
C LEU A 118 -0.70 -6.13 -6.37
N GLU A 119 -1.39 -5.00 -6.19
CA GLU A 119 -2.41 -4.84 -5.14
C GLU A 119 -3.50 -5.90 -5.26
N TYR A 120 -4.05 -6.06 -6.47
CA TYR A 120 -5.08 -7.05 -6.74
C TYR A 120 -4.61 -8.49 -6.47
N ALA A 121 -3.37 -8.82 -6.83
CA ALA A 121 -2.79 -10.14 -6.59
C ALA A 121 -2.62 -10.44 -5.10
N LEU A 122 -2.11 -9.46 -4.33
CA LEU A 122 -1.99 -9.58 -2.87
C LEU A 122 -3.36 -9.68 -2.19
N PHE A 123 -4.35 -8.94 -2.68
CA PHE A 123 -5.71 -8.97 -2.15
C PHE A 123 -6.41 -10.30 -2.43
N SER A 124 -6.35 -10.78 -3.68
CA SER A 124 -7.00 -12.03 -4.12
C SER A 124 -6.34 -13.29 -3.55
N ALA A 125 -5.09 -13.17 -3.09
CA ALA A 125 -4.28 -14.30 -2.62
C ALA A 125 -4.28 -15.45 -3.65
N SER A 126 -4.01 -15.09 -4.90
CA SER A 126 -3.66 -16.01 -5.99
C SER A 126 -2.16 -16.39 -5.99
N TRP A 127 -1.43 -16.07 -4.93
CA TRP A 127 -0.01 -16.41 -4.78
C TRP A 127 0.10 -17.74 -4.02
N THR A 128 0.14 -18.84 -4.78
CA THR A 128 0.61 -20.17 -4.35
C THR A 128 1.71 -20.63 -5.29
#